data_AF-X1I4W0-F1
#
_entry.id   AF-X1I4W0-F1
#
_cell.length_a   1.000
_cell.length_b   1.000
_cell.length_c   1.000
_cell.angle_alpha   90.00
_cell.angle_beta   90.00
_cell.angle_gamma   90.00
#
_symmetry.space_group_name_H-M   'P 1'
#
loop_
_entity.id
_entity.type
_entity.pdbx_description
1 polymer ?
#
loop_
_entity_poly.entity_id
_entity_poly.type
_entity_poly.pdbx_seq_one_letter_code
_entity_poly.pdbx_strand_id
1 'polypeptide(L)'
;MDLKALYKISYGLYVISSRKEDRLNGQIANTLFQVTAEPPAVAVSINKENLTHQFMEKSRIFSASVLCEDTPLNFIGHFGFKSGRELDK
;
A
#
# COMPACT_ATOMS: atom_id res chain seq x y z
N MET A 1 11.13 -26.54 -1.37
CA MET A 1 10.21 -25.66 -0.65
C MET A 1 8.93 -25.56 -1.44
N ASP A 2 7.77 -25.84 -0.85
CA ASP A 2 6.47 -25.65 -1.51
C ASP A 2 5.98 -24.21 -1.28
N LEU A 3 5.99 -23.41 -2.34
CA LEU A 3 5.58 -22.00 -2.28
C LEU A 3 4.06 -21.83 -2.11
N LYS A 4 3.25 -22.85 -2.41
CA LYS A 4 1.78 -22.77 -2.27
C LYS A 4 1.33 -22.57 -0.83
N ALA A 5 2.17 -22.95 0.14
CA ALA A 5 1.90 -22.71 1.56
C ALA A 5 1.72 -21.22 1.85
N LEU A 6 2.43 -20.32 1.16
CA LEU A 6 2.33 -18.87 1.37
C LEU A 6 0.97 -18.30 0.97
N TYR A 7 0.27 -18.95 0.02
CA TYR A 7 -1.07 -18.52 -0.41
C TYR A 7 -2.16 -18.79 0.62
N LYS A 8 -1.85 -19.54 1.69
CA LYS A 8 -2.78 -19.73 2.82
C LYS A 8 -2.74 -18.57 3.83
N ILE A 9 -1.75 -17.68 3.72
CA ILE A 9 -1.67 -16.49 4.57
C ILE A 9 -2.74 -15.49 4.11
N SER A 10 -3.56 -15.04 5.05
CA SER A 10 -4.67 -14.12 4.79
C SER A 10 -4.20 -12.67 4.85
N TYR A 11 -4.79 -11.83 3.99
CA TYR A 11 -4.52 -10.40 3.94
C TYR A 11 -5.81 -9.64 3.62
N GLY A 12 -5.88 -8.38 4.06
CA GLY A 12 -6.80 -7.41 3.47
C GLY A 12 -6.25 -6.83 2.17
N LEU A 13 -6.96 -5.85 1.61
CA LEU A 13 -6.51 -5.05 0.48
C LEU A 13 -6.62 -3.57 0.81
N TYR A 14 -5.54 -2.83 0.57
CA TYR A 14 -5.40 -1.46 1.03
C TYR A 14 -4.84 -0.57 -0.08
N VAL A 15 -5.24 0.70 -0.10
CA VAL A 15 -4.45 1.76 -0.76
C VAL A 15 -3.52 2.37 0.28
N ILE A 16 -2.23 2.29 0.03
CA ILE A 16 -1.19 2.95 0.82
C ILE A 16 -0.75 4.19 0.07
N SER A 17 -0.92 5.35 0.69
CA SER A 17 -0.59 6.64 0.09
C SER A 17 0.40 7.41 0.94
N SER A 18 1.21 8.23 0.28
CA SER A 18 2.15 9.13 0.93
C SER A 18 2.31 10.40 0.08
N ARG A 19 3.11 11.34 0.55
CA ARG A 19 3.34 12.61 -0.13
C ARG A 19 4.82 12.92 -0.23
N LYS A 20 5.16 13.77 -1.19
CA LYS A 20 6.44 14.49 -1.24
C LYS A 20 6.12 15.93 -1.63
N GLU A 21 6.32 16.85 -0.70
CA GLU A 21 5.91 18.26 -0.87
C GLU A 21 4.41 18.32 -1.24
N ASP A 22 4.07 18.96 -2.35
CA ASP A 22 2.69 19.11 -2.85
C ASP A 22 2.21 17.92 -3.68
N ARG A 23 3.06 16.91 -3.90
CA ARG A 23 2.70 15.73 -4.69
C ARG A 23 2.20 14.60 -3.81
N LEU A 24 1.07 14.03 -4.20
CA LEU A 24 0.51 12.80 -3.62
C LEU A 24 0.84 11.61 -4.53
N ASN A 25 0.84 10.42 -3.93
CA ASN A 25 0.88 9.18 -4.68
C ASN A 25 0.34 8.02 -3.83
N GLY A 26 -0.33 7.07 -4.48
CA GLY A 26 -0.85 5.85 -3.87
C GLY A 26 -0.42 4.57 -4.58
N GLN A 27 -0.45 3.45 -3.85
CA GLN A 27 -0.34 2.10 -4.40
C GLN A 27 -1.28 1.12 -3.71
N ILE A 28 -1.61 0.01 -4.37
CA ILE A 28 -2.19 -1.15 -3.69
C ILE A 28 -1.12 -1.85 -2.85
N ALA A 29 -1.49 -2.30 -1.65
CA ALA A 29 -0.74 -3.24 -0.84
C ALA A 29 -1.70 -4.16 -0.08
N ASN A 30 -1.27 -5.39 0.17
CA ASN A 30 -1.99 -6.35 1.02
C ASN A 30 -1.29 -6.55 2.38
N THR A 31 0.03 -6.36 2.44
CA THR A 31 0.85 -6.51 3.64
C THR A 31 0.77 -5.29 4.57
N LEU A 32 -0.37 -5.15 5.24
CA LEU A 32 -0.58 -4.21 6.34
C LEU A 32 -1.23 -4.96 7.51
N PHE A 33 -0.70 -4.75 8.72
CA PHE A 33 -1.23 -5.36 9.94
C PHE A 33 -0.83 -4.57 11.18
N GLN A 34 -1.64 -4.66 12.23
CA GLN A 34 -1.34 -4.09 13.53
C GLN A 34 -0.21 -4.87 14.22
N VAL A 35 0.73 -4.15 14.83
CA VAL A 35 1.88 -4.75 15.56
C VAL A 35 1.81 -4.51 17.06
N THR A 36 1.23 -3.40 17.51
CA THR A 36 1.06 -3.08 18.93
C THR A 36 -0.32 -2.48 19.20
N ALA A 37 -0.86 -2.75 20.39
CA ALA A 37 -2.10 -2.15 20.86
C ALA A 37 -1.87 -0.81 21.59
N GLU A 38 -0.78 -0.68 22.35
CA GLU A 38 -0.45 0.51 23.15
C GLU A 38 1.06 0.82 23.05
N PRO A 39 1.46 1.96 22.45
CA PRO A 39 0.62 2.78 21.57
C PRO A 39 0.18 1.98 20.33
N PRO A 40 -0.97 2.29 19.71
CA PRO A 40 -1.39 1.63 18.48
C PRO A 40 -0.34 1.85 17.37
N ALA A 41 0.18 0.77 16.80
CA ALA A 41 1.07 0.85 15.64
C ALA A 41 0.76 -0.25 14.64
N VAL A 42 1.05 0.05 13.37
CA VAL A 42 0.89 -0.86 12.24
C VAL A 42 2.21 -0.98 11.49
N ALA A 43 2.43 -2.13 10.88
CA ALA A 43 3.50 -2.35 9.92
C ALA A 43 2.91 -2.45 8.52
N VAL A 44 3.64 -1.89 7.55
CA VAL A 44 3.33 -2.04 6.13
C VAL A 44 4.61 -2.42 5.38
N SER A 45 4.52 -3.40 4.49
CA SER A 45 5.65 -3.82 3.64
C SER A 45 5.46 -3.30 2.22
N ILE A 46 6.39 -2.47 1.75
CA ILE A 46 6.34 -1.82 0.45
C ILE A 46 7.63 -2.09 -0.32
N ASN A 47 7.52 -2.43 -1.61
CA ASN A 47 8.67 -2.59 -2.49
C ASN A 47 9.41 -1.24 -2.65
N LYS A 48 10.74 -1.24 -2.48
CA LYS A 48 11.63 -0.08 -2.58
C LYS A 48 11.60 0.62 -3.95
N GLU A 49 11.24 -0.10 -5.00
CA GLU A 49 11.13 0.44 -6.37
C GLU A 49 9.87 1.31 -6.57
N ASN A 50 8.87 1.15 -5.71
CA ASN A 50 7.60 1.86 -5.85
C ASN A 50 7.77 3.35 -5.49
N LEU A 51 7.08 4.23 -6.22
CA LEU A 51 7.13 5.66 -5.95
C LEU A 51 6.61 5.99 -4.55
N THR A 52 5.57 5.28 -4.09
CA THR A 52 5.02 5.45 -2.74
C THR A 52 6.08 5.20 -1.66
N HIS A 53 6.94 4.20 -1.82
CA HIS A 53 8.06 3.98 -0.89
C HIS A 53 8.99 5.18 -0.83
N GLN A 54 9.37 5.74 -1.98
CA GLN A 54 10.24 6.93 -2.04
C GLN A 54 9.58 8.13 -1.37
N PHE A 55 8.26 8.30 -1.51
CA PHE A 55 7.51 9.36 -0.83
C PHE A 55 7.48 9.13 0.68
N MET A 56 7.25 7.89 1.13
CA MET A 56 7.27 7.51 2.55
C MET A 56 8.65 7.70 3.19
N GLU A 57 9.72 7.35 2.48
CA GLU A 57 11.10 7.51 2.96
C GLU A 57 11.42 8.99 3.21
N LYS A 58 10.99 9.88 2.31
CA LYS A 58 11.24 11.32 2.41
C LYS A 58 10.33 12.02 3.41
N SER A 59 9.04 11.70 3.41
CA SER A 59 8.05 12.38 4.25
C SER A 59 7.90 11.79 5.65
N ARG A 60 8.31 10.52 5.84
CA ARG A 60 8.14 9.73 7.07
C ARG A 60 6.69 9.58 7.50
N ILE A 61 5.75 9.78 6.58
CA ILE A 61 4.31 9.62 6.81
C ILE A 61 3.68 8.75 5.72
N PHE A 62 2.61 8.07 6.08
CA PHE A 62 1.73 7.38 5.14
C PHE A 62 0.30 7.37 5.66
N SER A 63 -0.63 7.05 4.77
CA SER A 63 -2.02 6.74 5.09
C SER A 63 -2.36 5.36 4.51
N ALA A 64 -3.33 4.69 5.12
CA ALA A 64 -3.85 3.42 4.66
C ALA A 64 -5.38 3.49 4.57
N SER A 65 -5.93 3.19 3.40
CA SER A 65 -7.37 3.08 3.17
C SER A 65 -7.74 1.61 2.99
N VAL A 66 -8.63 1.09 3.84
CA VAL A 66 -9.16 -0.27 3.73
C VAL A 66 -10.18 -0.30 2.60
N LEU A 67 -9.98 -1.17 1.61
CA LEU A 67 -10.90 -1.30 0.48
C LEU A 67 -12.11 -2.15 0.86
N CYS A 68 -13.30 -1.74 0.43
CA CYS A 68 -14.50 -2.55 0.57
C CYS A 68 -14.53 -3.66 -0.49
N GLU A 69 -15.33 -4.70 -0.24
CA GLU A 69 -15.45 -5.85 -1.16
C GLU A 69 -15.95 -5.45 -2.55
N ASP A 70 -16.82 -4.44 -2.64
CA ASP A 70 -17.38 -3.93 -3.90
C ASP A 70 -16.43 -3.00 -4.67
N THR A 71 -15.17 -2.84 -4.22
CA THR A 71 -14.22 -1.93 -4.88
C THR A 71 -13.99 -2.36 -6.33
N PRO A 72 -14.26 -1.50 -7.32
CA PRO A 72 -14.12 -1.84 -8.72
C PRO A 72 -12.69 -2.24 -9.13
N LEU A 73 -12.55 -3.26 -9.98
CA LEU A 73 -11.24 -3.73 -10.47
C LEU A 73 -10.44 -2.64 -11.20
N ASN A 74 -11.11 -1.71 -11.89
CA ASN A 74 -10.44 -0.59 -12.56
C ASN A 74 -9.83 0.40 -11.54
N PHE A 75 -10.45 0.58 -10.38
CA PHE A 75 -9.91 1.37 -9.26
C PHE A 75 -8.65 0.68 -8.69
N ILE A 76 -8.74 -0.63 -8.41
CA ILE A 76 -7.58 -1.43 -7.98
C ILE A 76 -6.46 -1.35 -9.02
N GLY A 77 -6.79 -1.44 -10.31
CA GLY A 77 -5.82 -1.37 -11.39
C GLY A 77 -5.15 0.00 -11.53
N HIS A 78 -5.87 1.09 -11.26
CA HIS A 78 -5.31 2.45 -11.22
C HIS A 78 -4.19 2.55 -10.16
N PHE A 79 -4.40 2.03 -8.96
CA PHE A 79 -3.39 2.07 -7.89
C PHE A 79 -2.36 0.93 -7.95
N GLY A 80 -2.70 -0.23 -8.51
CA GLY A 80 -1.91 -1.46 -8.42
C GLY A 80 -1.06 -1.83 -9.64
N PHE A 81 -1.48 -1.45 -10.86
CA PHE A 81 -0.79 -1.88 -12.10
C PHE A 81 -0.10 -0.74 -12.86
N LYS A 82 -0.16 0.46 -12.30
CA LYS A 82 0.36 1.69 -12.89
C LYS A 82 1.38 2.32 -11.97
N SER A 83 2.18 3.27 -12.45
CA SER A 83 3.14 4.01 -11.63
C SER A 83 2.74 5.48 -11.54
N GLY A 84 2.77 6.07 -10.34
CA GLY A 84 2.59 7.52 -10.16
C GLY A 84 3.65 8.40 -10.83
N ARG A 85 4.65 7.76 -11.45
CA ARG A 85 5.66 8.42 -12.30
C ARG A 85 5.14 8.70 -13.70
N GLU A 86 4.16 7.92 -14.16
CA GLU A 86 3.63 7.96 -15.54
C GLU A 86 2.26 8.62 -15.62
N LEU A 87 1.47 8.50 -14.54
CA LEU A 87 0.14 9.08 -14.42
C LEU A 87 -0.09 9.62 -13.02
N ASP A 88 -1.00 10.57 -12.92
CA ASP A 88 -1.46 11.11 -11.65
C ASP A 88 -2.35 10.10 -10.92
N LYS A 89 -2.15 9.97 -9.61
CA LYS A 89 -2.75 8.94 -8.75
C LYS A 89 -3.10 9.47 -7.36
#